data_AF-A0A378H2A5-F1
#
_entry.id   AF-A0A378H2A5-F1
#
_cell.length_a   1.000
_cell.length_b   1.000
_cell.length_c   1.000
_cell.angle_alpha   90.00
_cell.angle_beta   90.00
_cell.angle_gamma   90.00
#
_symmetry.space_group_name_H-M   'P 1'
#
loop_
_entity.id
_entity.type
_entity.pdbx_description
1 polymer ?
#
loop_
_entity_poly.entity_id
_entity_poly.type
_entity_poly.pdbx_seq_one_letter_code
_entity_poly.pdbx_strand_id
1 'polypeptide(L)'
;MRVRTALKLGLDRDIIANKVKGQGDLPAYGYTPPYTDGAKLSEPEWFTWSQEKRNEEAKKLLAEAGYSADKPLTFNLLYNTSDLHKKLAIAAASLWRKNLGIDVKLVNQEWKTFLDTRHQGTYDVARAGWCADYNEPTSFLNTMLSDSSMNTAHYKSPAFDKIMAESVKASDEAQRTAAYAKAEQQLDKDSAIVPGLLLR
;
A
#
# COMPACT_ATOMS: atom_id res chain seq x y z
N MET A 1 2.67 11.35 7.08
CA MET A 1 2.90 11.27 5.63
C MET A 1 4.32 10.80 5.31
N ARG A 2 5.36 11.59 5.63
CA ARG A 2 6.79 11.27 5.39
C ARG A 2 7.20 9.81 5.69
N VAL A 3 6.91 9.31 6.89
CA VAL A 3 7.22 7.91 7.28
C VAL A 3 6.55 6.88 6.36
N ARG A 4 5.26 7.05 6.03
CA ARG A 4 4.54 6.13 5.13
C ARG A 4 5.13 6.16 3.73
N THR A 5 5.44 7.35 3.22
CA THR A 5 6.07 7.51 1.91
C THR A 5 7.45 6.85 1.87
N ALA A 6 8.26 6.96 2.93
CA ALA A 6 9.54 6.27 3.00
C ALA A 6 9.38 4.74 2.94
N LEU A 7 8.42 4.17 3.68
CA LEU A 7 8.13 2.73 3.59
C LEU A 7 7.67 2.30 2.20
N LYS A 8 6.84 3.11 1.54
CA LYS A 8 6.35 2.88 0.17
C LYS A 8 7.48 2.81 -0.85
N LEU A 9 8.43 3.76 -0.76
CA LEU A 9 9.55 3.90 -1.68
C LEU A 9 10.66 2.87 -1.43
N GLY A 10 10.96 2.58 -0.16
CA GLY A 10 12.06 1.67 0.21
C GLY A 10 11.76 0.18 0.03
N LEU A 11 10.52 -0.18 -0.31
CA LEU A 11 10.16 -1.56 -0.63
C LEU A 11 10.54 -1.89 -2.08
N ASP A 12 11.51 -2.80 -2.25
CA ASP A 12 11.92 -3.30 -3.56
C ASP A 12 10.94 -4.36 -4.07
N ARG A 13 10.04 -3.93 -4.94
CA ARG A 13 8.96 -4.76 -5.47
C ARG A 13 9.46 -5.79 -6.48
N ASP A 14 10.53 -5.49 -7.22
CA ASP A 14 11.09 -6.41 -8.21
C ASP A 14 11.74 -7.61 -7.54
N ILE A 15 12.47 -7.39 -6.44
CA ILE A 15 13.01 -8.48 -5.62
C ILE A 15 11.86 -9.32 -5.06
N ILE A 16 10.82 -8.70 -4.50
CA ILE A 16 9.70 -9.43 -3.89
C ILE A 16 8.94 -10.24 -4.96
N ALA A 17 8.59 -9.62 -6.09
CA ALA A 17 7.85 -10.26 -7.18
C ALA A 17 8.65 -11.40 -7.82
N ASN A 18 9.88 -11.11 -8.24
CA ASN A 18 10.60 -11.96 -9.18
C ASN A 18 11.61 -12.90 -8.50
N LYS A 19 12.11 -12.56 -7.31
CA LYS A 19 13.15 -13.34 -6.61
C LYS A 19 12.63 -14.06 -5.38
N VAL A 20 11.70 -13.46 -4.63
CA VAL A 20 11.15 -14.05 -3.41
C VAL A 20 9.91 -14.89 -3.69
N LYS A 21 8.93 -14.32 -4.40
CA LYS A 21 7.68 -15.02 -4.75
C LYS A 21 7.86 -15.85 -6.02
N GLY A 22 8.25 -15.24 -7.13
CA GLY A 22 8.60 -15.92 -8.38
C GLY A 22 7.42 -16.62 -9.06
N GLN A 23 6.19 -16.14 -8.88
CA GLN A 23 4.96 -16.80 -9.35
C GLN A 23 4.24 -16.03 -10.48
N GLY A 24 4.88 -15.03 -11.08
CA GLY A 24 4.33 -14.26 -12.20
C GLY A 24 3.47 -13.05 -11.80
N ASP A 25 3.44 -12.72 -10.52
CA ASP A 25 2.81 -11.49 -10.02
C ASP A 25 3.49 -10.22 -10.54
N LEU A 26 2.69 -9.16 -10.71
CA LEU A 26 3.18 -7.87 -11.18
C LEU A 26 3.49 -6.94 -10.00
N PRO A 27 4.61 -6.19 -10.02
CA PRO A 27 4.82 -5.09 -9.09
C PRO A 27 3.65 -4.08 -9.13
N ALA A 28 3.07 -3.79 -7.97
CA ALA A 28 1.95 -2.85 -7.87
C ALA A 28 2.43 -1.41 -7.65
N TYR A 29 1.75 -0.44 -8.26
CA TYR A 29 1.98 1.00 -8.03
C TYR A 29 0.77 1.74 -7.42
N GLY A 30 -0.40 1.08 -7.37
CA GLY A 30 -1.65 1.62 -6.82
C GLY A 30 -2.44 0.55 -6.07
N TYR A 31 -3.63 0.92 -5.61
CA TYR A 31 -4.49 0.00 -4.87
C TYR A 31 -5.37 -0.86 -5.80
N THR A 32 -6.02 -0.22 -6.76
CA THR A 32 -6.83 -0.86 -7.79
C THR A 32 -5.91 -1.45 -8.86
N PRO A 33 -6.08 -2.73 -9.26
CA PRO A 33 -5.37 -3.30 -10.38
C PRO A 33 -5.67 -2.53 -11.68
N PRO A 34 -4.67 -2.23 -12.53
CA PRO A 34 -4.88 -1.45 -13.75
C PRO A 34 -5.64 -2.20 -14.84
N TYR A 35 -5.84 -3.51 -14.68
CA TYR A 35 -6.62 -4.36 -15.57
C TYR A 35 -8.08 -4.54 -15.13
N THR A 36 -8.51 -3.89 -14.04
CA THR A 36 -9.93 -3.83 -13.65
C THR A 36 -10.73 -3.07 -14.71
N ASP A 37 -11.95 -3.53 -15.01
CA ASP A 37 -12.81 -2.85 -15.98
C ASP A 37 -13.08 -1.40 -15.55
N GLY A 38 -13.10 -0.45 -16.49
CA GLY A 38 -13.23 0.98 -16.20
C GLY A 38 -12.01 1.66 -15.55
N ALA A 39 -10.93 0.93 -15.25
CA ALA A 39 -9.68 1.51 -14.73
C ALA A 39 -8.79 2.04 -15.87
N LYS A 40 -8.42 3.32 -15.80
CA LYS A 40 -7.34 3.90 -16.62
C LYS A 40 -6.36 4.61 -15.71
N LEU A 41 -5.44 3.84 -15.15
CA LEU A 41 -4.48 4.31 -14.16
C LEU A 41 -3.14 4.65 -14.84
N SER A 42 -2.47 5.66 -14.31
CA SER A 42 -1.13 6.03 -14.75
C SER A 42 -0.13 5.71 -13.66
N GLU A 43 1.03 5.21 -14.06
CA GLU A 43 2.12 4.96 -13.14
C GLU A 43 2.58 6.29 -12.51
N PRO A 44 2.69 6.36 -11.17
CA PRO A 44 3.26 7.54 -10.52
C PRO A 44 4.76 7.61 -10.81
N GLU A 45 5.31 8.83 -10.87
CA GLU A 45 6.69 9.07 -11.28
C GLU A 45 7.72 8.23 -10.50
N TRP A 46 7.51 8.06 -9.19
CA TRP A 46 8.41 7.29 -8.32
C TRP A 46 8.55 5.82 -8.73
N PHE A 47 7.56 5.26 -9.43
CA PHE A 47 7.59 3.89 -9.90
C PHE A 47 8.61 3.69 -11.03
N THR A 48 8.83 4.73 -11.84
CA THR A 48 9.80 4.74 -12.94
C THR A 48 11.26 4.96 -12.49
N TRP A 49 11.47 5.41 -11.26
CA TRP A 49 12.81 5.65 -10.72
C TRP A 49 13.56 4.34 -10.46
N SER A 50 14.89 4.39 -10.39
CA SER A 50 15.67 3.26 -9.87
C SER A 50 15.40 3.05 -8.37
N GLN A 51 15.66 1.83 -7.88
CA GLN A 51 15.49 1.55 -6.45
C GLN A 51 16.47 2.37 -5.59
N GLU A 52 17.66 2.67 -6.09
CA GLU A 52 18.64 3.53 -5.41
C GLU A 52 18.07 4.93 -5.18
N LYS A 53 17.52 5.57 -6.23
CA LYS A 53 16.89 6.89 -6.12
C LYS A 53 15.70 6.87 -5.15
N ARG A 54 14.87 5.82 -5.19
CA ARG A 54 13.78 5.66 -4.22
C ARG A 54 14.28 5.53 -2.78
N ASN A 55 15.37 4.79 -2.57
CA ASN A 55 15.98 4.62 -1.25
C ASN A 55 16.58 5.92 -0.71
N GLU A 56 17.22 6.72 -1.57
CA GLU A 56 17.75 8.04 -1.22
C GLU A 56 16.63 8.97 -0.73
N GLU A 57 15.55 9.10 -1.50
CA GLU A 57 14.43 9.97 -1.11
C GLU A 57 13.71 9.44 0.14
N ALA A 58 13.58 8.12 0.29
CA ALA A 58 13.01 7.50 1.48
C ALA A 58 13.84 7.80 2.74
N LYS A 59 15.17 7.73 2.67
CA LYS A 59 16.07 8.07 3.79
C LYS A 59 15.95 9.55 4.17
N LYS A 60 15.91 10.44 3.19
CA LYS A 60 15.69 11.87 3.42
C LYS A 60 14.37 12.13 4.15
N LEU A 61 13.28 11.49 3.72
CA LEU A 61 11.96 11.61 4.35
C LEU A 61 11.96 11.07 5.80
N LEU A 62 12.72 10.01 6.10
CA LEU A 62 12.88 9.50 7.47
C LEU A 62 13.67 10.47 8.35
N ALA A 63 14.75 11.06 7.82
CA ALA A 63 15.55 12.06 8.51
C ALA A 63 14.71 13.32 8.84
N GLU A 64 13.94 13.82 7.88
CA GLU A 64 12.99 14.92 8.09
C GLU A 64 11.88 14.59 9.10
N ALA A 65 11.58 13.31 9.28
CA ALA A 65 10.65 12.82 10.29
C ALA A 65 11.30 12.59 11.67
N GLY A 66 12.62 12.81 11.79
CA GLY A 66 13.36 12.70 13.05
C GLY A 66 13.93 11.32 13.36
N TYR A 67 14.08 10.45 12.35
CA TYR A 67 14.76 9.16 12.48
C TYR A 67 16.18 9.21 11.94
N SER A 68 17.10 8.53 12.61
CA SER A 68 18.53 8.48 12.26
C SER A 68 19.09 7.08 12.52
N ALA A 69 20.37 6.87 12.24
CA ALA A 69 21.04 5.60 12.57
C ALA A 69 21.04 5.31 14.09
N ASP A 70 21.16 6.35 14.91
CA ASP A 70 21.14 6.24 16.39
C ASP A 70 19.72 6.13 16.96
N LYS A 71 18.72 6.54 16.18
CA LYS A 71 17.30 6.46 16.51
C LYS A 71 16.53 5.88 15.32
N PRO A 72 16.70 4.57 15.03
CA PRO A 72 16.03 3.95 13.89
C PRO A 72 14.53 3.91 14.11
N LEU A 73 13.77 3.91 13.02
CA LEU A 73 12.34 3.62 13.08
C LEU A 73 12.17 2.13 13.43
N THR A 74 11.36 1.84 14.45
CA THR A 74 10.99 0.48 14.85
C THR A 74 9.48 0.32 14.85
N PHE A 75 8.97 -0.78 14.29
CA PHE A 75 7.54 -1.12 14.32
C PHE A 75 7.30 -2.62 14.17
N ASN A 76 6.07 -3.05 14.46
CA ASN A 76 5.60 -4.41 14.22
C ASN A 76 4.99 -4.57 12.82
N LEU A 77 5.42 -5.59 12.08
CA LEU A 77 4.76 -6.06 10.86
C LEU A 77 3.88 -7.27 11.20
N LEU A 78 2.58 -7.02 11.29
CA LEU A 78 1.55 -8.01 11.53
C LEU A 78 1.22 -8.77 10.22
N TYR A 79 1.09 -10.09 10.30
CA TYR A 79 0.58 -10.91 9.20
C TYR A 79 -0.26 -12.09 9.71
N ASN A 80 -1.19 -12.58 8.90
CA ASN A 80 -1.92 -13.80 9.23
C ASN A 80 -1.03 -15.04 9.02
N THR A 81 -1.15 -16.02 9.91
CA THR A 81 -0.34 -17.25 9.92
C THR A 81 -0.39 -17.97 8.56
N SER A 82 0.73 -17.98 7.86
CA SER A 82 0.92 -18.55 6.53
C SER A 82 2.42 -18.59 6.21
N ASP A 83 2.92 -19.68 5.64
CA ASP A 83 4.32 -19.78 5.23
C ASP A 83 4.68 -18.77 4.14
N LEU A 84 3.77 -18.56 3.18
CA LEU A 84 3.94 -17.55 2.14
C LEU A 84 4.05 -16.15 2.74
N HIS A 85 3.11 -15.77 3.62
CA HIS A 85 3.12 -14.43 4.21
C HIS A 85 4.30 -14.22 5.15
N LYS A 86 4.72 -15.26 5.89
CA LYS A 86 5.95 -15.24 6.69
C LYS A 86 7.18 -14.99 5.82
N LYS A 87 7.33 -15.72 4.70
CA LYS A 87 8.45 -15.53 3.76
C LYS A 87 8.47 -14.10 3.20
N LEU A 88 7.32 -13.58 2.78
CA LEU A 88 7.20 -12.22 2.26
C LEU A 88 7.48 -11.16 3.33
N ALA A 89 7.01 -11.37 4.57
CA ALA A 89 7.24 -10.46 5.68
C ALA A 89 8.73 -10.40 6.08
N ILE A 90 9.43 -11.55 6.10
CA ILE A 90 10.89 -11.61 6.31
C ILE A 90 11.62 -10.84 5.22
N ALA A 91 11.22 -11.03 3.95
CA ALA A 91 11.84 -10.31 2.84
C ALA A 91 11.61 -8.80 2.95
N ALA A 92 10.38 -8.36 3.22
CA ALA A 92 10.06 -6.93 3.39
C ALA A 92 10.85 -6.31 4.56
N ALA A 93 10.91 -6.98 5.72
CA ALA A 93 11.71 -6.55 6.86
C ALA A 93 13.21 -6.44 6.52
N SER A 94 13.76 -7.44 5.81
CA SER A 94 15.16 -7.44 5.37
C SER A 94 15.46 -6.30 4.39
N LEU A 95 14.57 -6.06 3.43
CA LEU A 95 14.70 -4.98 2.45
C LEU A 95 14.61 -3.60 3.11
N TRP A 96 13.63 -3.37 4.00
CA TRP A 96 13.56 -2.11 4.73
C TRP A 96 14.76 -1.88 5.65
N ARG A 97 15.28 -2.93 6.29
CA ARG A 97 16.51 -2.83 7.07
C ARG A 97 17.71 -2.47 6.18
N LYS A 98 17.92 -3.18 5.07
CA LYS A 98 19.01 -2.94 4.11
C LYS A 98 18.92 -1.54 3.50
N ASN A 99 17.72 -1.17 3.04
CA ASN A 99 17.52 0.03 2.24
C ASN A 99 17.42 1.28 3.11
N LEU A 100 16.81 1.18 4.30
CA LEU A 100 16.41 2.34 5.11
C LEU A 100 16.95 2.32 6.55
N GLY A 101 17.56 1.23 7.01
CA GLY A 101 18.03 1.11 8.40
C GLY A 101 16.90 0.96 9.43
N ILE A 102 15.74 0.47 9.00
CA ILE A 102 14.55 0.28 9.85
C ILE A 102 14.60 -1.09 10.54
N ASP A 103 14.17 -1.15 11.80
CA ASP A 103 14.00 -2.40 12.54
C ASP A 103 12.54 -2.84 12.57
N VAL A 104 12.25 -3.99 11.96
CA VAL A 104 10.89 -4.52 11.86
C VAL A 104 10.77 -5.80 12.68
N LYS A 105 9.79 -5.83 13.61
CA LYS A 105 9.45 -7.02 14.39
C LYS A 105 8.29 -7.75 13.73
N LEU A 106 8.45 -9.02 13.41
CA LEU A 106 7.41 -9.81 12.77
C LEU A 106 6.46 -10.39 13.83
N VAL A 107 5.16 -10.22 13.63
CA VAL A 107 4.12 -10.73 14.51
C VAL A 107 3.09 -11.47 13.67
N ASN A 108 2.69 -12.68 14.08
CA ASN A 108 1.64 -13.43 13.41
C ASN A 108 0.45 -13.72 14.31
N GLN A 109 -0.73 -13.80 13.70
CA GLN A 109 -1.98 -14.16 14.35
C GLN A 109 -2.77 -15.17 13.51
N GLU A 110 -3.68 -15.90 14.13
CA GLU A 110 -4.72 -16.66 13.41
C GLU A 110 -5.61 -15.69 12.61
N TRP A 111 -6.21 -16.15 11.51
CA TRP A 111 -6.92 -15.29 10.56
C TRP A 111 -8.01 -14.43 11.19
N LYS A 112 -8.87 -14.98 12.06
CA LYS A 112 -9.95 -14.21 12.69
C LYS A 112 -9.39 -13.12 13.61
N THR A 113 -8.44 -13.48 14.47
CA THR A 113 -7.76 -12.52 15.35
C THR A 113 -7.02 -11.43 14.57
N PHE A 114 -6.43 -11.80 13.43
CA PHE A 114 -5.77 -10.86 12.52
C PHE A 114 -6.73 -9.84 11.92
N LEU A 115 -7.91 -10.28 11.48
CA LEU A 115 -8.96 -9.38 10.97
C LEU A 115 -9.45 -8.45 12.09
N ASP A 116 -9.74 -8.99 13.28
CA ASP A 116 -10.20 -8.21 14.42
C ASP A 116 -9.18 -7.15 14.85
N THR A 117 -7.89 -7.53 14.92
CA THR A 117 -6.78 -6.60 15.24
C THR A 117 -6.70 -5.45 14.24
N ARG A 118 -6.89 -5.74 12.95
CA ARG A 118 -6.93 -4.72 11.89
C ARG A 118 -8.13 -3.79 12.03
N HIS A 119 -9.32 -4.31 12.31
CA HIS A 119 -10.51 -3.48 12.55
C HIS A 119 -10.39 -2.62 13.81
N GLN A 120 -9.76 -3.13 14.87
CA GLN A 120 -9.53 -2.38 16.11
C GLN A 120 -8.41 -1.32 15.99
N GLY A 121 -7.56 -1.42 14.96
CA GLY A 121 -6.44 -0.49 14.77
C GLY A 121 -5.26 -0.75 15.71
N THR A 122 -5.17 -1.93 16.32
CA THR A 122 -4.14 -2.31 17.29
C THR A 122 -2.91 -2.92 16.61
N TYR A 123 -2.39 -2.25 15.58
CA TYR A 123 -1.21 -2.67 14.80
C TYR A 123 -0.46 -1.44 14.25
N ASP A 124 0.82 -1.61 13.90
CA ASP A 124 1.60 -0.55 13.24
C ASP A 124 1.52 -0.67 11.70
N VAL A 125 1.96 -1.81 11.17
CA VAL A 125 1.86 -2.18 9.76
C VAL A 125 1.32 -3.59 9.66
N ALA A 126 0.35 -3.83 8.79
CA ALA A 126 -0.20 -5.15 8.55
C ALA A 126 -0.06 -5.54 7.07
N ARG A 127 0.37 -6.79 6.81
CA ARG A 127 0.24 -7.38 5.47
C ARG A 127 -1.24 -7.42 5.13
N ALA A 128 -1.62 -6.98 3.94
CA ALA A 128 -3.01 -7.02 3.49
C ALA A 128 -3.11 -7.57 2.06
N GLY A 129 -4.32 -7.94 1.69
CA GLY A 129 -4.73 -8.24 0.33
C GLY A 129 -6.22 -7.95 0.21
N TRP A 130 -6.62 -7.38 -0.92
CA TRP A 130 -8.02 -7.15 -1.27
C TRP A 130 -8.28 -7.76 -2.64
N CYS A 131 -9.41 -8.46 -2.76
CA CYS A 131 -9.89 -9.02 -4.01
C CYS A 131 -11.19 -8.29 -4.36
N ALA A 132 -11.41 -8.03 -5.65
CA ALA A 132 -12.61 -7.36 -6.09
C ALA A 132 -13.86 -8.21 -5.78
N ASP A 133 -14.88 -7.60 -5.17
CA ASP A 133 -16.21 -8.20 -5.02
C ASP A 133 -17.00 -8.19 -6.34
N TYR A 134 -16.73 -7.17 -7.17
CA TYR A 134 -17.20 -7.03 -8.55
C TYR A 134 -16.12 -6.34 -9.40
N ASN A 135 -16.16 -6.54 -10.72
CA ASN A 135 -15.14 -6.03 -11.65
C ASN A 135 -15.36 -4.55 -12.01
N GLU A 136 -15.12 -3.65 -11.05
CA GLU A 136 -15.21 -2.19 -11.22
C GLU A 136 -14.33 -1.50 -10.14
N PRO A 137 -13.70 -0.33 -10.39
CA PRO A 137 -12.70 0.24 -9.48
C PRO A 137 -13.23 0.58 -8.07
N THR A 138 -14.52 0.87 -7.90
CA THR A 138 -15.14 1.15 -6.59
C THR A 138 -15.15 -0.06 -5.69
N SER A 139 -15.06 -1.27 -6.25
CA SER A 139 -14.85 -2.52 -5.51
C SER A 139 -13.58 -2.47 -4.64
N PHE A 140 -12.57 -1.70 -5.08
CA PHE A 140 -11.38 -1.36 -4.29
C PHE A 140 -11.57 -0.01 -3.60
N LEU A 141 -11.79 1.06 -4.35
CA LEU A 141 -11.71 2.43 -3.84
C LEU A 141 -12.71 2.72 -2.70
N ASN A 142 -13.88 2.09 -2.68
CA ASN A 142 -14.85 2.29 -1.59
C ASN A 142 -14.36 1.74 -0.24
N THR A 143 -13.39 0.82 -0.22
CA THR A 143 -12.81 0.36 1.06
C THR A 143 -11.94 1.42 1.73
N MET A 144 -11.57 2.48 1.01
CA MET A 144 -10.73 3.58 1.52
C MET A 144 -11.54 4.83 1.90
N LEU A 145 -12.87 4.82 1.72
CA LEU A 145 -13.73 5.89 2.23
C LEU A 145 -13.62 5.99 3.75
N SER A 146 -13.65 7.22 4.28
CA SER A 146 -13.42 7.49 5.71
C SER A 146 -14.41 6.80 6.66
N ASP A 147 -15.59 6.45 6.18
CA ASP A 147 -16.70 5.80 6.91
C ASP A 147 -16.93 4.34 6.50
N SER A 148 -16.11 3.80 5.60
CA SER A 148 -16.24 2.41 5.15
C SER A 148 -15.93 1.43 6.27
N SER A 149 -16.82 0.45 6.47
CA SER A 149 -16.61 -0.64 7.43
C SER A 149 -15.41 -1.52 7.08
N MET A 150 -14.99 -1.52 5.81
CA MET A 150 -13.83 -2.27 5.31
C MET A 150 -12.51 -1.50 5.43
N ASN A 151 -12.55 -0.23 5.88
CA ASN A 151 -11.38 0.62 6.01
C ASN A 151 -10.52 0.25 7.22
N THR A 152 -9.84 -0.88 7.08
CA THR A 152 -8.85 -1.38 8.03
C THR A 152 -7.50 -0.68 7.90
N ALA A 153 -7.34 0.26 6.97
CA ALA A 153 -6.17 1.15 6.93
C ALA A 153 -6.34 2.35 7.89
N HIS A 154 -7.57 2.57 8.39
CA HIS A 154 -7.97 3.74 9.18
C HIS A 154 -7.64 5.05 8.46
N TYR A 155 -7.64 5.03 7.12
CA TYR A 155 -7.35 6.18 6.30
C TYR A 155 -8.58 7.09 6.26
N LYS A 156 -8.41 8.37 6.61
CA LYS A 156 -9.49 9.36 6.54
C LYS A 156 -9.01 10.56 5.76
N SER A 157 -9.66 10.84 4.63
CA SER A 157 -9.31 11.94 3.76
C SER A 157 -10.55 12.55 3.12
N PRO A 158 -10.95 13.76 3.55
CA PRO A 158 -12.06 14.47 2.94
C PRO A 158 -11.86 14.72 1.45
N ALA A 159 -10.60 14.84 0.99
CA ALA A 159 -10.27 14.99 -0.42
C ALA A 159 -10.59 13.71 -1.21
N PHE A 160 -10.22 12.55 -0.68
CA PHE A 160 -10.54 11.26 -1.28
C PHE A 160 -12.06 11.02 -1.32
N ASP A 161 -12.74 11.22 -0.18
CA ASP A 161 -14.19 11.03 -0.08
C ASP A 161 -14.95 11.92 -1.06
N LYS A 162 -14.49 13.18 -1.24
CA LYS A 162 -15.07 14.11 -2.21
C LYS A 162 -14.91 13.60 -3.65
N ILE A 163 -13.73 13.11 -4.03
CA ILE A 163 -13.47 12.58 -5.38
C ILE A 163 -14.39 11.37 -5.65
N MET A 164 -14.54 10.48 -4.66
CA MET A 164 -15.43 9.33 -4.78
C MET A 164 -16.91 9.73 -4.84
N ALA A 165 -17.32 10.76 -4.08
CA ALA A 165 -18.68 11.29 -4.19
C ALA A 165 -18.96 11.96 -5.55
N GLU A 166 -17.94 12.53 -6.19
CA GLU A 166 -18.02 13.07 -7.55
C GLU A 166 -18.12 11.96 -8.60
N SER A 167 -17.46 10.81 -8.42
CA SER A 167 -17.55 9.70 -9.39
C SER A 167 -18.96 9.14 -9.52
N VAL A 168 -19.74 9.15 -8.43
CA VAL A 168 -21.16 8.75 -8.42
C VAL A 168 -22.04 9.73 -9.22
N LYS A 169 -21.63 11.00 -9.33
CA LYS A 169 -22.36 12.05 -10.05
C LYS A 169 -21.95 12.18 -11.51
N ALA A 170 -20.96 11.41 -11.97
CA ALA A 170 -20.47 11.46 -13.33
C ALA A 170 -21.57 11.10 -14.35
N SER A 171 -21.71 11.93 -15.39
CA SER A 171 -22.74 11.76 -16.42
C SER A 171 -22.37 10.71 -17.48
N ASP A 172 -21.10 10.31 -17.54
CA ASP A 172 -20.56 9.36 -18.50
C ASP A 172 -19.39 8.56 -17.91
N GLU A 173 -18.97 7.52 -18.63
CA GLU A 173 -17.90 6.62 -18.21
C GLU A 173 -16.53 7.29 -18.18
N ALA A 174 -16.25 8.20 -19.11
CA ALA A 174 -14.95 8.88 -19.18
C ALA A 174 -14.71 9.76 -17.95
N GLN A 175 -15.74 10.49 -17.49
CA GLN A 175 -15.70 11.27 -16.26
C GLN A 175 -15.51 10.39 -15.02
N ARG A 176 -16.21 9.26 -14.97
CA ARG A 176 -16.11 8.31 -13.85
C ARG A 176 -14.72 7.67 -13.76
N THR A 177 -14.17 7.21 -14.88
CA THR A 177 -12.79 6.70 -14.97
C THR A 177 -11.76 7.77 -14.58
N ALA A 178 -11.93 9.02 -15.01
CA ALA A 178 -11.05 10.11 -14.61
C ALA A 178 -11.11 10.40 -13.10
N ALA A 179 -12.29 10.27 -12.48
CA ALA A 179 -12.43 10.38 -11.03
C ALA A 179 -11.68 9.26 -10.30
N TYR A 180 -11.73 8.02 -10.78
CA TYR A 180 -10.98 6.89 -10.20
C TYR A 180 -9.47 7.10 -10.29
N ALA A 181 -8.97 7.58 -11.44
CA ALA A 181 -7.56 7.91 -11.58
C ALA A 181 -7.12 8.99 -10.57
N LYS A 182 -7.94 10.01 -10.34
CA LYS A 182 -7.69 11.04 -9.31
C LYS A 182 -7.73 10.46 -7.89
N ALA A 183 -8.63 9.51 -7.63
CA ALA A 183 -8.73 8.85 -6.33
C ALA A 183 -7.46 8.05 -6.01
N GLU A 184 -6.94 7.26 -6.96
CA GLU A 184 -5.65 6.57 -6.84
C GLU A 184 -4.48 7.54 -6.63
N GLN A 185 -4.43 8.64 -7.40
CA GLN A 185 -3.41 9.67 -7.21
C GLN A 185 -3.46 10.29 -5.81
N GLN A 186 -4.66 10.51 -5.26
CA GLN A 186 -4.83 11.02 -3.90
C GLN A 186 -4.35 10.01 -2.85
N LEU A 187 -4.65 8.70 -3.03
CA LEU A 187 -4.14 7.64 -2.15
C LEU A 187 -2.61 7.55 -2.20
N ASP A 188 -2.01 7.66 -3.39
CA ASP A 188 -0.55 7.62 -3.57
C ASP A 188 0.13 8.82 -2.92
N LYS A 189 -0.43 10.01 -3.12
CA LYS A 189 0.03 11.28 -2.53
C LYS A 189 0.08 11.20 -1.01
N ASP A 190 -0.98 10.67 -0.40
CA ASP A 190 -1.04 10.51 1.06
C ASP A 190 -0.23 9.29 1.55
N SER A 191 0.22 8.46 0.62
CA SER A 191 0.86 7.16 0.85
C SER A 191 0.04 6.36 1.86
N ALA A 192 -1.26 6.20 1.57
CA ALA A 192 -2.21 5.53 2.46
C ALA A 192 -1.83 4.06 2.68
N ILE A 193 -1.29 3.41 1.64
CA ILE A 193 -0.81 2.04 1.67
C ILE A 193 0.60 1.95 1.07
N VAL A 194 1.21 0.77 1.23
CA VAL A 194 2.38 0.36 0.44
C VAL A 194 1.91 -0.69 -0.57
N PRO A 195 1.70 -0.33 -1.85
CA PRO A 195 1.32 -1.30 -2.87
C PRO A 195 2.36 -2.41 -2.97
N GLY A 196 1.93 -3.65 -2.82
CA GLY A 196 2.80 -4.83 -2.88
C GLY A 196 2.86 -5.39 -4.30
N LEU A 197 2.12 -6.47 -4.53
CA LEU A 197 2.04 -7.18 -5.80
C LEU A 197 0.59 -7.32 -6.25
N LEU A 198 0.37 -7.33 -7.56
CA LEU A 198 -0.91 -7.70 -8.17
C LEU A 198 -0.86 -9.15 -8.63
N LEU A 199 -1.90 -9.90 -8.29
CA LEU A 199 -2.12 -11.24 -8.86
C LEU A 199 -2.37 -11.10 -10.37
N ARG A 200 -1.97 -12.09 -11.15
CA ARG A 200 -2.37 -12.22 -12.56
C ARG A 200 -3.65 -13.03 -12.69
#